data_AF-A0A4R9B6H7-F1
#
_entry.id   AF-A0A4R9B6H7-F1
#
_cell.length_a   1.000
_cell.length_b   1.000
_cell.length_c   1.000
_cell.angle_alpha   90.00
_cell.angle_beta   90.00
_cell.angle_gamma   90.00
#
_symmetry.space_group_name_H-M   'P 1'
#
loop_
_entity.id
_entity.type
_entity.pdbx_description
1 polymer ?
#
loop_
_entity_poly.entity_id
_entity_poly.type
_entity_poly.pdbx_seq_one_letter_code
_entity_poly.pdbx_strand_id
1 'polypeptide(L)'
;MIPARHHDRVNHAEAWMQESFGMTNRRYTSKQRNESLEVCLFDALRVMDNAGVDDLIPKWRREEGLGPRGAKQIISERAVIALMLVQMRVDGDLRFNNMANTITLLTNSQRERMGIRKHDITQPNWYDRIWSAVERLQRLVDAYPGPRKKLPTRESYAAILAARDPEACERKRVRLSLLCNRLVEGSVLLMPRELRRRFQGNHALDATKIPLNGKYGGPSSARPNGHHLSASYDGGWWVRNGSHDGSGSTSHDKRCWAIEAEITTMVANAPGEAATFPLLANGVSFHKPGAIKGEGLRLIESLLSRGYTIDHFIADRAYLPNSVAEELQLPLALLGAKLVFDDKDKERGKMAQYEDLILVGGVWYINIMPKSLINAHALYEQAHEKAGKDAEAIRAAKENLAQRLSERKTFRMKPKGIRRPNGSRQFMYPDPSSYTVADPKTGELLSIEKKTIVVPLATGKGDKKHEAVKFGQEYPHDEPKWAGWYGLRNTVEAQNAYIKDSSTEDIEDPKKRRARGNTFASLAVTMALVSANIRKILTFIRAHLSRVDVTSKNRSFENTYYSAEDPPGYDNESAATPPESPPPPED
;
A
#
# COMPACT_ATOMS: atom_id res chain seq x y z
N MET A 1 35.74 -26.82 -4.78
CA MET A 1 36.18 -25.54 -4.15
C MET A 1 35.14 -24.48 -4.44
N ILE A 2 34.10 -24.40 -3.60
CA ILE A 2 33.07 -23.36 -3.70
C ILE A 2 33.73 -22.03 -3.30
N PRO A 3 33.65 -20.95 -4.11
CA PRO A 3 34.31 -19.69 -3.77
C PRO A 3 33.76 -19.16 -2.43
N ALA A 4 34.64 -18.73 -1.53
CA ALA A 4 34.31 -18.28 -0.16
C ALA A 4 33.11 -17.31 -0.07
N ARG A 5 32.93 -16.46 -1.10
CA ARG A 5 31.79 -15.53 -1.23
C ARG A 5 30.41 -16.22 -1.26
N HIS A 6 30.32 -17.46 -1.71
CA HIS A 6 29.08 -18.22 -1.74
C HIS A 6 28.69 -18.71 -0.35
N HIS A 7 29.66 -19.16 0.45
CA HIS A 7 29.42 -19.69 1.79
C HIS A 7 28.92 -18.59 2.74
N ASP A 8 29.54 -17.40 2.70
CA ASP A 8 29.08 -16.25 3.49
C ASP A 8 27.66 -15.83 3.10
N ARG A 9 27.33 -15.80 1.81
CA ARG A 9 25.99 -15.46 1.34
C ARG A 9 24.93 -16.43 1.85
N VAL A 10 25.22 -17.73 1.82
CA VAL A 10 24.31 -18.78 2.34
C VAL A 10 24.14 -18.62 3.85
N ASN A 11 25.22 -18.41 4.60
CA ASN A 11 25.16 -18.23 6.05
C ASN A 11 24.33 -17.00 6.45
N HIS A 12 24.48 -15.86 5.75
CA HIS A 12 23.65 -14.68 5.99
C HIS A 12 22.17 -14.96 5.71
N ALA A 13 21.86 -15.63 4.61
CA ALA A 13 20.48 -15.91 4.25
C ALA A 13 19.82 -16.96 5.18
N GLU A 14 20.58 -17.92 5.71
CA GLU A 14 20.11 -18.80 6.79
C GLU A 14 19.89 -18.06 8.10
N ALA A 15 20.77 -17.12 8.46
CA ALA A 15 20.55 -16.26 9.62
C ALA A 15 19.26 -15.43 9.47
N TRP A 16 18.99 -14.93 8.27
CA TRP A 16 17.73 -14.25 7.94
C TRP A 16 16.52 -15.17 8.08
N MET A 17 16.62 -16.44 7.65
CA MET A 17 15.55 -17.43 7.87
C MET A 17 15.30 -17.67 9.36
N GLN A 18 16.36 -17.82 10.13
CA GLN A 18 16.27 -18.04 11.58
C GLN A 18 15.62 -16.83 12.29
N GLU A 19 15.99 -15.60 11.93
CA GLU A 19 15.39 -14.39 12.50
C GLU A 19 13.89 -14.26 12.12
N SER A 20 13.58 -14.47 10.84
CA SER A 20 12.24 -14.26 10.28
C SER A 20 11.26 -15.34 10.75
N PHE A 21 11.68 -16.60 10.64
CA PHE A 21 10.84 -17.80 10.72
C PHE A 21 11.29 -18.79 11.80
N GLY A 22 12.26 -18.44 12.63
CA GLY A 22 12.70 -19.29 13.76
C GLY A 22 13.32 -20.63 13.36
N MET A 23 13.61 -20.83 12.08
CA MET A 23 14.16 -22.08 11.55
C MET A 23 14.92 -21.84 10.24
N THR A 24 15.83 -22.76 9.89
CA THR A 24 16.56 -22.77 8.61
C THR A 24 15.63 -22.96 7.41
N ASN A 25 16.05 -22.58 6.21
CA ASN A 25 15.23 -22.81 4.99
C ASN A 25 15.04 -24.30 4.69
N ARG A 26 16.00 -25.15 5.06
CA ARG A 26 15.87 -26.61 4.93
C ARG A 26 14.72 -27.14 5.79
N ARG A 27 14.68 -26.76 7.07
CA ARG A 27 13.62 -27.15 8.00
C ARG A 27 12.27 -26.55 7.61
N TYR A 28 12.25 -25.27 7.23
CA TYR A 28 11.05 -24.60 6.75
C TYR A 28 10.46 -25.31 5.53
N THR A 29 11.28 -25.64 4.53
CA THR A 29 10.84 -26.32 3.30
C THR A 29 10.37 -27.75 3.57
N SER A 30 11.03 -28.48 4.48
CA SER A 30 10.58 -29.80 4.92
C SER A 30 9.21 -29.73 5.60
N LYS A 31 9.05 -28.83 6.58
CA LYS A 31 7.76 -28.62 7.26
C LYS A 31 6.68 -28.13 6.30
N GLN A 32 7.01 -27.28 5.34
CA GLN A 32 6.04 -26.82 4.34
C GLN A 32 5.46 -27.98 3.51
N ARG A 33 6.21 -29.06 3.29
CA ARG A 33 5.76 -30.26 2.58
C ARG A 33 4.99 -31.23 3.46
N ASN A 34 5.47 -31.46 4.68
CA ASN A 34 4.99 -32.54 5.54
C ASN A 34 3.97 -32.06 6.60
N GLU A 35 4.04 -30.78 6.98
CA GLU A 35 3.31 -30.16 8.09
C GLU A 35 2.88 -28.73 7.68
N SER A 36 2.31 -28.56 6.48
CA SER A 36 2.03 -27.23 5.90
C SER A 36 1.19 -26.32 6.80
N LEU A 37 0.23 -26.90 7.54
CA LEU A 37 -0.60 -26.19 8.50
C LEU A 37 0.19 -25.67 9.71
N GLU A 38 1.21 -26.41 10.18
CA GLU A 38 2.07 -25.96 11.27
C GLU A 38 2.87 -24.73 10.86
N VAL A 39 3.41 -24.71 9.64
CA VAL A 39 4.10 -23.54 9.09
C VAL A 39 3.15 -22.35 8.97
N CYS A 40 1.93 -22.60 8.48
CA CYS A 40 0.91 -21.55 8.37
C CYS A 40 0.57 -20.94 9.73
N LEU A 41 0.37 -21.78 10.74
CA LEU A 41 0.09 -21.38 12.11
C LEU A 41 1.26 -20.61 12.72
N PHE A 42 2.48 -21.16 12.60
CA PHE A 42 3.67 -20.57 13.19
C PHE A 42 3.90 -19.13 12.70
N ASP A 43 3.87 -18.92 11.38
CA ASP A 43 4.05 -17.59 10.81
C ASP A 43 2.91 -16.65 11.22
N ALA A 44 1.67 -17.15 11.25
CA ALA A 44 0.52 -16.35 11.64
C ALA A 44 0.64 -15.85 13.08
N LEU A 45 1.08 -16.70 14.01
CA LEU A 45 1.30 -16.32 15.41
C LEU A 45 2.41 -15.27 15.54
N ARG A 46 3.54 -15.43 14.84
CA ARG A 46 4.61 -14.40 14.84
C ARG A 46 4.11 -13.06 14.32
N VAL A 47 3.28 -13.05 13.28
CA VAL A 47 2.64 -11.81 12.81
C VAL A 47 1.75 -11.20 13.90
N MET A 48 0.94 -12.00 14.61
CA MET A 48 0.07 -11.49 15.67
C MET A 48 0.88 -10.83 16.80
N ASP A 49 1.96 -11.49 17.21
CA ASP A 49 2.85 -11.03 18.26
C ASP A 49 3.50 -9.69 17.85
N ASN A 50 4.08 -9.64 16.64
CA ASN A 50 4.67 -8.42 16.09
C ASN A 50 3.64 -7.28 15.90
N ALA A 51 2.41 -7.61 15.55
CA ALA A 51 1.33 -6.65 15.39
C ALA A 51 0.83 -6.09 16.74
N GLY A 52 1.12 -6.74 17.86
CA GLY A 52 0.60 -6.38 19.19
C GLY A 52 -0.91 -6.57 19.29
N VAL A 53 -1.46 -7.58 18.61
CA VAL A 53 -2.91 -7.90 18.65
C VAL A 53 -3.36 -8.21 20.08
N ASP A 54 -2.47 -8.81 20.87
CA ASP A 54 -2.70 -9.19 22.27
C ASP A 54 -2.85 -7.98 23.21
N ASP A 55 -2.41 -6.80 22.80
CA ASP A 55 -2.66 -5.55 23.53
C ASP A 55 -3.93 -4.85 23.04
N LEU A 56 -4.10 -4.78 21.71
CA LEU A 56 -5.18 -4.01 21.08
C LEU A 56 -6.57 -4.58 21.42
N ILE A 57 -6.76 -5.89 21.23
CA ILE A 57 -8.06 -6.52 21.37
C ILE A 57 -8.56 -6.46 22.83
N PRO A 58 -7.77 -6.84 23.86
CA PRO A 58 -8.22 -6.72 25.25
C PRO A 58 -8.48 -5.27 25.67
N LYS A 59 -7.67 -4.31 25.18
CA LYS A 59 -7.91 -2.89 25.42
C LYS A 59 -9.28 -2.46 24.90
N TRP A 60 -9.59 -2.73 23.64
CA TRP A 60 -10.89 -2.34 23.06
C TRP A 60 -12.06 -3.07 23.69
N ARG A 61 -11.90 -4.33 24.10
CA ARG A 61 -12.92 -5.05 24.86
C ARG A 61 -13.24 -4.35 26.18
N ARG A 62 -12.23 -3.88 26.93
CA ARG A 62 -12.45 -3.12 28.17
C ARG A 62 -13.17 -1.80 27.90
N GLU A 63 -12.78 -1.08 26.86
CA GLU A 63 -13.40 0.19 26.44
C GLU A 63 -14.88 0.00 26.03
N GLU A 64 -15.25 -1.16 25.48
CA GLU A 64 -16.64 -1.51 25.13
C GLU A 64 -17.42 -2.15 26.31
N GLY A 65 -16.86 -2.16 27.52
CA GLY A 65 -17.49 -2.79 28.69
C GLY A 65 -17.55 -4.32 28.62
N LEU A 66 -16.87 -4.96 27.66
CA LEU A 66 -16.80 -6.41 27.47
C LEU A 66 -15.71 -7.02 28.36
N GLY A 67 -15.89 -6.87 29.68
CA GLY A 67 -14.96 -7.36 30.71
C GLY A 67 -14.77 -8.88 30.70
N PRO A 68 -13.87 -9.40 31.56
CA PRO A 68 -13.57 -10.83 31.65
C PRO A 68 -14.66 -11.66 32.33
N ARG A 69 -15.70 -11.02 32.88
CA ARG A 69 -16.80 -11.68 33.59
C ARG A 69 -17.70 -12.42 32.60
N GLY A 70 -17.99 -13.70 32.85
CA GLY A 70 -18.88 -14.54 32.05
C GLY A 70 -18.20 -15.77 31.44
N ALA A 71 -18.96 -16.54 30.65
CA ALA A 71 -18.47 -17.76 30.03
C ALA A 71 -17.30 -17.49 29.08
N LYS A 72 -16.22 -18.24 29.27
CA LYS A 72 -15.00 -18.17 28.48
C LYS A 72 -15.27 -18.61 27.04
N GLN A 73 -15.13 -17.70 26.08
CA GLN A 73 -15.33 -17.93 24.63
C GLN A 73 -14.44 -19.05 24.08
N ILE A 74 -14.95 -19.99 23.28
CA ILE A 74 -14.11 -21.07 22.70
C ILE A 74 -13.04 -20.51 21.77
N ILE A 75 -13.44 -19.67 20.81
CA ILE A 75 -12.55 -19.00 19.85
C ILE A 75 -12.52 -17.53 20.26
N SER A 76 -11.36 -16.98 20.61
CA SER A 76 -11.21 -15.54 20.89
C SER A 76 -11.16 -14.71 19.60
N GLU A 77 -11.27 -13.38 19.71
CA GLU A 77 -11.09 -12.48 18.56
C GLU A 77 -9.65 -12.55 18.02
N ARG A 78 -8.65 -12.73 18.89
CA ARG A 78 -7.26 -13.01 18.49
C ARG A 78 -7.17 -14.31 17.68
N ALA A 79 -7.79 -15.38 18.18
CA ALA A 79 -7.78 -16.68 17.52
C ALA A 79 -8.43 -16.63 16.14
N VAL A 80 -9.53 -15.87 15.97
CA VAL A 80 -10.18 -15.76 14.66
C VAL A 80 -9.34 -14.96 13.66
N ILE A 81 -8.60 -13.93 14.10
CA ILE A 81 -7.66 -13.20 13.23
C ILE A 81 -6.52 -14.12 12.78
N ALA A 82 -5.94 -14.88 13.71
CA ALA A 82 -4.89 -15.86 13.39
C ALA A 82 -5.42 -16.94 12.43
N LEU A 83 -6.63 -17.47 12.66
CA LEU A 83 -7.27 -18.45 11.78
C LEU A 83 -7.51 -17.89 10.37
N MET A 84 -7.94 -16.64 10.25
CA MET A 84 -8.11 -15.98 8.95
C MET A 84 -6.78 -15.91 8.19
N LEU A 85 -5.68 -15.59 8.88
CA LEU A 85 -4.36 -15.57 8.24
C LEU A 85 -3.88 -16.97 7.85
N VAL A 86 -4.08 -17.96 8.72
CA VAL A 86 -3.77 -19.37 8.39
C VAL A 86 -4.54 -19.80 7.15
N GLN A 87 -5.85 -19.57 7.11
CA GLN A 87 -6.69 -19.92 5.96
C GLN A 87 -6.26 -19.21 4.68
N MET A 88 -5.97 -17.91 4.75
CA MET A 88 -5.48 -17.13 3.60
C MET A 88 -4.22 -17.76 3.00
N ARG A 89 -3.31 -18.28 3.84
CA ARG A 89 -2.07 -18.92 3.39
C ARG A 89 -2.25 -20.35 2.88
N VAL A 90 -3.29 -21.05 3.33
CA VAL A 90 -3.59 -22.42 2.88
C VAL A 90 -4.10 -22.41 1.44
N ASP A 91 -5.13 -21.62 1.13
CA ASP A 91 -5.78 -21.63 -0.18
C ASP A 91 -6.45 -20.30 -0.59
N GLY A 92 -6.27 -19.22 0.18
CA GLY A 92 -6.90 -17.92 -0.08
C GLY A 92 -8.41 -17.87 0.17
N ASP A 93 -9.03 -18.95 0.65
CA ASP A 93 -10.48 -19.08 0.74
C ASP A 93 -11.00 -18.92 2.18
N LEU A 94 -11.33 -17.68 2.53
CA LEU A 94 -11.88 -17.29 3.83
C LEU A 94 -13.36 -17.66 4.05
N ARG A 95 -13.92 -18.61 3.29
CA ARG A 95 -15.24 -19.17 3.62
C ARG A 95 -15.21 -19.82 5.00
N PHE A 96 -16.25 -19.57 5.81
CA PHE A 96 -16.29 -20.06 7.19
C PHE A 96 -16.30 -21.60 7.27
N ASN A 97 -16.82 -22.29 6.25
CA ASN A 97 -16.71 -23.75 6.14
C ASN A 97 -15.25 -24.20 5.96
N ASN A 98 -14.46 -23.47 5.17
CA ASN A 98 -13.05 -23.78 4.97
C ASN A 98 -12.27 -23.52 6.25
N MET A 99 -12.49 -22.38 6.91
CA MET A 99 -11.89 -22.11 8.23
C MET A 99 -12.30 -23.15 9.29
N ALA A 100 -13.54 -23.63 9.26
CA ALA A 100 -13.99 -24.72 10.13
C ALA A 100 -13.24 -26.02 9.84
N ASN A 101 -13.05 -26.37 8.57
CA ASN A 101 -12.23 -27.52 8.16
C ASN A 101 -10.77 -27.35 8.57
N THR A 102 -10.20 -26.14 8.49
CA THR A 102 -8.85 -25.90 8.99
C THR A 102 -8.78 -26.15 10.49
N ILE A 103 -9.75 -25.68 11.27
CA ILE A 103 -9.80 -26.01 12.71
C ILE A 103 -9.80 -27.53 12.91
N THR A 104 -10.61 -28.30 12.17
CA THR A 104 -10.68 -29.77 12.37
C THR A 104 -9.36 -30.47 12.07
N LEU A 105 -8.55 -29.95 11.14
CA LEU A 105 -7.23 -30.46 10.80
C LEU A 105 -6.14 -30.08 11.80
N LEU A 106 -6.35 -29.04 12.64
CA LEU A 106 -5.40 -28.68 13.68
C LEU A 106 -5.41 -29.68 14.83
N THR A 107 -4.22 -30.05 15.30
CA THR A 107 -4.02 -30.80 16.55
C THR A 107 -4.49 -29.99 17.76
N ASN A 108 -4.70 -30.65 18.90
CA ASN A 108 -5.11 -29.97 20.13
C ASN A 108 -4.09 -28.90 20.57
N SER A 109 -2.78 -29.21 20.49
CA SER A 109 -1.72 -28.26 20.82
C SER A 109 -1.73 -27.03 19.90
N GLN A 110 -1.94 -27.24 18.60
CA GLN A 110 -2.06 -26.15 17.62
C GLN A 110 -3.27 -25.24 17.91
N ARG A 111 -4.41 -25.83 18.25
CA ARG A 111 -5.62 -25.07 18.65
C ARG A 111 -5.37 -24.25 19.91
N GLU A 112 -4.75 -24.84 20.93
CA GLU A 112 -4.41 -24.15 22.17
C GLU A 112 -3.46 -22.96 21.92
N ARG A 113 -2.41 -23.14 21.11
CA ARG A 113 -1.47 -22.05 20.71
C ARG A 113 -2.16 -20.91 19.95
N MET A 114 -3.20 -21.22 19.18
CA MET A 114 -4.02 -20.20 18.52
C MET A 114 -4.93 -19.44 19.51
N GLY A 115 -5.20 -20.01 20.68
CA GLY A 115 -6.15 -19.50 21.66
C GLY A 115 -7.55 -20.09 21.52
N ILE A 116 -7.68 -21.28 20.92
CA ILE A 116 -8.91 -22.07 20.85
C ILE A 116 -8.95 -23.03 22.06
N ARG A 117 -9.97 -22.93 22.90
CA ARG A 117 -10.08 -23.72 24.15
C ARG A 117 -10.48 -25.18 23.91
N LYS A 118 -9.87 -26.08 24.69
CA LYS A 118 -9.86 -27.55 24.57
C LYS A 118 -11.19 -28.28 24.80
N HIS A 119 -12.06 -27.78 25.67
CA HIS A 119 -13.07 -28.65 26.33
C HIS A 119 -14.39 -28.89 25.60
N ASP A 120 -14.56 -28.44 24.35
CA ASP A 120 -15.86 -28.51 23.64
C ASP A 120 -15.72 -29.02 22.18
N ILE A 121 -14.72 -29.86 21.89
CA ILE A 121 -14.47 -30.42 20.54
C ILE A 121 -15.57 -31.41 20.12
N THR A 122 -16.46 -31.80 21.03
CA THR A 122 -17.59 -32.71 20.79
C THR A 122 -18.80 -32.04 20.13
N GLN A 123 -18.82 -30.71 19.98
CA GLN A 123 -19.89 -29.99 19.27
C GLN A 123 -19.44 -29.59 17.86
N PRO A 124 -20.02 -30.16 16.79
CA PRO A 124 -19.54 -30.02 15.40
C PRO A 124 -19.70 -28.63 14.80
N ASN A 125 -20.26 -27.66 15.53
CA ASN A 125 -20.67 -26.38 14.96
C ASN A 125 -19.56 -25.32 14.96
N TRP A 126 -18.40 -25.68 14.39
CA TRP A 126 -17.25 -24.76 14.22
C TRP A 126 -17.63 -23.53 13.39
N TYR A 127 -18.52 -23.70 12.42
CA TYR A 127 -19.04 -22.60 11.61
C TYR A 127 -19.66 -21.50 12.49
N ASP A 128 -20.62 -21.85 13.36
CA ASP A 128 -21.30 -20.86 14.20
C ASP A 128 -20.37 -20.25 15.26
N ARG A 129 -19.38 -21.03 15.74
CA ARG A 129 -18.36 -20.54 16.67
C ARG A 129 -17.44 -19.51 16.01
N ILE A 130 -17.01 -19.76 14.77
CA ILE A 130 -16.22 -18.81 13.96
C ILE A 130 -17.07 -17.58 13.66
N TRP A 131 -18.31 -17.77 13.19
CA TRP A 131 -19.24 -16.67 12.92
C TRP A 131 -19.40 -15.77 14.14
N SER A 132 -19.65 -16.36 15.30
CA SER A 132 -19.76 -15.63 16.57
C SER A 132 -18.48 -14.88 16.94
N ALA A 133 -17.30 -15.44 16.63
CA ALA A 133 -16.02 -14.76 16.89
C ALA A 133 -15.79 -13.57 15.95
N VAL A 134 -16.11 -13.72 14.66
CA VAL A 134 -16.07 -12.62 13.69
C VAL A 134 -17.06 -11.51 14.06
N GLU A 135 -18.29 -11.85 14.48
CA GLU A 135 -19.25 -10.84 14.95
C GLU A 135 -18.73 -10.07 16.15
N ARG A 136 -18.07 -10.73 17.11
CA ARG A 136 -17.47 -10.03 18.26
C ARG A 136 -16.31 -9.14 17.84
N LEU A 137 -15.45 -9.60 16.92
CA LEU A 137 -14.42 -8.74 16.34
C LEU A 137 -15.04 -7.51 15.66
N GLN A 138 -16.08 -7.71 14.84
CA GLN A 138 -16.82 -6.62 14.19
C GLN A 138 -17.45 -5.65 15.18
N ARG A 139 -17.93 -6.10 16.35
CA ARG A 139 -18.41 -5.16 17.38
C ARG A 139 -17.32 -4.16 17.81
N LEU A 140 -16.04 -4.57 17.78
CA LEU A 140 -14.91 -3.72 18.16
C LEU A 140 -14.45 -2.77 17.05
N VAL A 141 -14.60 -3.16 15.77
CA VAL A 141 -13.95 -2.48 14.62
C VAL A 141 -14.86 -2.16 13.41
N ASP A 142 -16.13 -2.56 13.40
CA ASP A 142 -17.04 -2.27 12.27
C ASP A 142 -17.48 -0.80 12.31
N ALA A 143 -16.89 0.02 11.44
CA ALA A 143 -17.21 1.42 11.24
C ALA A 143 -18.56 1.64 10.53
N TYR A 144 -19.17 0.57 10.01
CA TYR A 144 -20.37 0.63 9.19
C TYR A 144 -21.49 -0.27 9.75
N PRO A 145 -21.82 -0.22 11.05
CA PRO A 145 -22.72 -1.19 11.66
C PRO A 145 -24.11 -1.15 11.00
N GLY A 146 -24.75 -2.32 10.92
CA GLY A 146 -26.12 -2.44 10.43
C GLY A 146 -26.51 -3.86 10.00
N PRO A 147 -27.82 -4.13 9.83
CA PRO A 147 -28.30 -5.44 9.41
C PRO A 147 -27.93 -5.70 7.96
N ARG A 148 -27.36 -6.88 7.68
CA ARG A 148 -26.90 -7.27 6.32
C ARG A 148 -27.54 -8.55 5.80
N LYS A 149 -28.62 -9.03 6.44
CA LYS A 149 -29.30 -10.30 6.08
C LYS A 149 -30.19 -10.16 4.83
N LYS A 150 -30.84 -9.00 4.67
CA LYS A 150 -31.76 -8.69 3.56
C LYS A 150 -31.23 -7.51 2.73
N LEU A 151 -31.88 -7.26 1.59
CA LEU A 151 -31.66 -6.09 0.75
C LEU A 151 -32.50 -4.92 1.29
N PRO A 152 -31.91 -3.90 1.93
CA PRO A 152 -32.69 -2.79 2.47
C PRO A 152 -33.29 -1.97 1.33
N THR A 153 -34.45 -1.34 1.55
CA THR A 153 -34.93 -0.26 0.67
C THR A 153 -34.11 1.01 0.91
N ARG A 154 -34.25 2.02 0.06
CA ARG A 154 -33.61 3.33 0.26
C ARG A 154 -34.03 4.00 1.56
N GLU A 155 -35.31 3.91 1.90
CA GLU A 155 -35.88 4.45 3.14
C GLU A 155 -35.32 3.69 4.35
N SER A 156 -35.28 2.36 4.27
CA SER A 156 -34.68 1.52 5.32
C SER A 156 -33.19 1.81 5.50
N TYR A 157 -32.45 2.06 4.42
CA TYR A 157 -31.05 2.41 4.49
C TYR A 157 -30.83 3.81 5.09
N ALA A 158 -31.65 4.79 4.72
CA ALA A 158 -31.63 6.11 5.36
C ALA A 158 -31.89 6.01 6.88
N ALA A 159 -32.83 5.15 7.30
CA ALA A 159 -33.07 4.87 8.72
C ALA A 159 -31.88 4.17 9.39
N ILE A 160 -31.19 3.24 8.71
CA ILE A 160 -29.96 2.62 9.22
C ILE A 160 -28.87 3.69 9.43
N LEU A 161 -28.66 4.58 8.46
CA LEU A 161 -27.67 5.65 8.58
C LEU A 161 -28.01 6.62 9.71
N ALA A 162 -29.27 7.02 9.84
CA ALA A 162 -29.73 7.92 10.90
C ALA A 162 -29.59 7.30 12.31
N ALA A 163 -29.66 5.97 12.42
CA ALA A 163 -29.50 5.25 13.68
C ALA A 163 -28.03 5.00 14.08
N ARG A 164 -27.05 5.29 13.21
CA ARG A 164 -25.63 5.13 13.53
C ARG A 164 -25.17 6.26 14.46
N ASP A 165 -24.51 5.88 15.55
CA ASP A 165 -23.73 6.82 16.37
C ASP A 165 -22.47 7.24 15.58
N PRO A 166 -22.34 8.52 15.16
CA PRO A 166 -21.20 8.99 14.39
C PRO A 166 -19.88 8.84 15.13
N GLU A 167 -19.85 9.08 16.45
CA GLU A 167 -18.63 8.97 17.24
C GLU A 167 -18.20 7.51 17.37
N ALA A 168 -19.14 6.59 17.58
CA ALA A 168 -18.81 5.16 17.58
C ALA A 168 -18.30 4.68 16.22
N CYS A 169 -18.91 5.12 15.12
CA CYS A 169 -18.46 4.76 13.78
C CYS A 169 -17.03 5.26 13.52
N GLU A 170 -16.74 6.51 13.91
CA GLU A 170 -15.41 7.10 13.76
C GLU A 170 -14.36 6.40 14.63
N ARG A 171 -14.66 6.14 15.92
CA ARG A 171 -13.78 5.35 16.79
C ARG A 171 -13.47 3.98 16.19
N LYS A 172 -14.49 3.28 15.67
CA LYS A 172 -14.32 1.95 15.05
C LYS A 172 -13.57 2.01 13.73
N ARG A 173 -13.72 3.09 12.96
CA ARG A 173 -12.92 3.36 11.75
C ARG A 173 -11.43 3.49 12.10
N VAL A 174 -11.11 4.25 13.14
CA VAL A 174 -9.74 4.39 13.66
C VAL A 174 -9.21 3.03 14.13
N ARG A 175 -10.01 2.25 14.88
CA ARG A 175 -9.61 0.91 15.32
C ARG A 175 -9.37 -0.06 14.17
N LEU A 176 -10.24 -0.07 13.16
CA LEU A 176 -10.08 -0.91 11.96
C LEU A 176 -8.81 -0.54 11.20
N SER A 177 -8.60 0.75 10.96
CA SER A 177 -7.39 1.26 10.31
C SER A 177 -6.14 0.86 11.09
N LEU A 178 -6.15 1.04 12.41
CA LEU A 178 -5.04 0.66 13.28
C LEU A 178 -4.79 -0.86 13.26
N LEU A 179 -5.83 -1.68 13.40
CA LEU A 179 -5.72 -3.14 13.34
C LEU A 179 -5.11 -3.59 12.01
N CYS A 180 -5.67 -3.11 10.88
CA CYS A 180 -5.21 -3.47 9.54
C CYS A 180 -3.73 -3.09 9.33
N ASN A 181 -3.34 -1.86 9.69
CA ASN A 181 -1.96 -1.41 9.52
C ASN A 181 -0.99 -2.09 10.49
N ARG A 182 -1.42 -2.43 11.71
CA ARG A 182 -0.60 -3.21 12.65
C ARG A 182 -0.38 -4.64 12.20
N LEU A 183 -1.36 -5.25 11.54
CA LEU A 183 -1.20 -6.59 10.94
C LEU A 183 -0.24 -6.56 9.75
N VAL A 184 -0.38 -5.57 8.86
CA VAL A 184 0.59 -5.35 7.76
C VAL A 184 1.99 -5.12 8.35
N GLU A 185 2.12 -4.27 9.37
CA GLU A 185 3.38 -4.04 10.08
C GLU A 185 3.93 -5.33 10.70
N GLY A 186 3.09 -6.15 11.33
CA GLY A 186 3.50 -7.42 11.92
C GLY A 186 4.17 -8.36 10.93
N SER A 187 3.72 -8.33 9.67
CA SER A 187 4.36 -9.05 8.56
C SER A 187 5.65 -8.38 8.06
N VAL A 188 5.73 -7.06 8.05
CA VAL A 188 6.98 -6.33 7.73
C VAL A 188 8.05 -6.63 8.78
N LEU A 189 7.67 -6.77 10.06
CA LEU A 189 8.59 -7.10 11.15
C LEU A 189 9.12 -8.54 11.10
N LEU A 190 8.57 -9.41 10.25
CA LEU A 190 9.23 -10.67 9.90
C LEU A 190 10.45 -10.46 9.00
N MET A 191 10.55 -9.33 8.29
CA MET A 191 11.76 -9.00 7.53
C MET A 191 12.93 -8.79 8.50
N PRO A 192 14.08 -9.44 8.27
CA PRO A 192 15.27 -9.31 9.10
C PRO A 192 15.61 -7.85 9.37
N ARG A 193 16.00 -7.52 10.60
CA ARG A 193 16.30 -6.15 11.03
C ARG A 193 17.35 -5.49 10.15
N GLU A 194 18.34 -6.26 9.72
CA GLU A 194 19.37 -5.81 8.79
C GLU A 194 18.75 -5.32 7.47
N LEU A 195 17.88 -6.12 6.85
CA LEU A 195 17.20 -5.76 5.60
C LEU A 195 16.25 -4.57 5.80
N ARG A 196 15.53 -4.51 6.91
CA ARG A 196 14.67 -3.35 7.26
C ARG A 196 15.44 -2.05 7.32
N ARG A 197 16.67 -2.05 7.85
CA ARG A 197 17.52 -0.86 7.94
C ARG A 197 18.06 -0.37 6.59
N ARG A 198 18.00 -1.20 5.54
CA ARG A 198 18.39 -0.81 4.18
C ARG A 198 17.32 0.07 3.51
N PHE A 199 16.08 0.02 3.98
CA PHE A 199 14.99 0.82 3.43
C PHE A 199 15.19 2.32 3.72
N GLN A 200 15.17 3.16 2.68
CA GLN A 200 15.41 4.61 2.81
C GLN A 200 14.15 5.46 2.93
N GLY A 201 12.96 4.84 2.99
CA GLY A 201 11.70 5.58 3.09
C GLY A 201 11.05 5.91 1.76
N ASN A 202 11.28 5.11 0.71
CA ASN A 202 10.66 5.32 -0.59
C ASN A 202 9.37 4.53 -0.72
N HIS A 203 8.26 5.20 -1.00
CA HIS A 203 6.93 4.59 -1.05
C HIS A 203 6.26 4.87 -2.40
N ALA A 204 5.52 3.87 -2.90
CA ALA A 204 4.56 4.04 -3.97
C ALA A 204 3.14 3.78 -3.46
N LEU A 205 2.18 4.61 -3.89
CA LEU A 205 0.75 4.52 -3.54
C LEU A 205 -0.09 4.24 -4.80
N ASP A 206 -1.01 3.30 -4.69
CA ASP A 206 -2.02 3.00 -5.72
C ASP A 206 -3.26 2.35 -5.07
N ALA A 207 -4.44 2.65 -5.61
CA ALA A 207 -5.68 2.00 -5.20
C ALA A 207 -5.93 0.72 -6.00
N THR A 208 -6.57 -0.24 -5.33
CA THR A 208 -7.06 -1.44 -5.96
C THR A 208 -8.51 -1.69 -5.61
N LYS A 209 -9.34 -1.95 -6.63
CA LYS A 209 -10.75 -2.32 -6.42
C LYS A 209 -10.85 -3.70 -5.76
N ILE A 210 -11.77 -3.83 -4.82
CA ILE A 210 -12.05 -5.08 -4.09
C ILE A 210 -13.55 -5.37 -4.25
N PRO A 211 -13.93 -6.29 -5.17
CA PRO A 211 -15.33 -6.64 -5.40
C PRO A 211 -15.99 -7.14 -4.11
N LEU A 212 -17.20 -6.72 -3.78
CA LEU A 212 -17.90 -7.20 -2.59
C LEU A 212 -18.84 -8.35 -2.96
N ASN A 213 -18.94 -9.36 -2.09
CA ASN A 213 -19.94 -10.41 -2.26
C ASN A 213 -21.34 -9.91 -1.82
N GLY A 214 -22.38 -10.42 -2.47
CA GLY A 214 -23.76 -10.23 -2.03
C GLY A 214 -24.76 -10.14 -3.16
N LYS A 215 -26.05 -10.16 -2.80
CA LYS A 215 -27.12 -9.76 -3.72
C LYS A 215 -27.05 -8.23 -3.87
N TYR A 216 -27.07 -7.74 -5.10
CA TYR A 216 -26.88 -6.32 -5.38
C TYR A 216 -28.17 -5.49 -5.34
N GLY A 217 -29.35 -6.11 -5.25
CA GLY A 217 -30.61 -5.39 -5.09
C GLY A 217 -31.02 -4.58 -6.32
N GLY A 218 -31.72 -3.46 -6.07
CA GLY A 218 -32.24 -2.54 -7.06
C GLY A 218 -31.20 -1.68 -7.77
N PRO A 219 -30.01 -1.34 -7.22
CA PRO A 219 -28.91 -0.80 -7.98
C PRO A 219 -28.33 -2.02 -8.70
N SER A 220 -28.69 -2.20 -9.96
CA SER A 220 -27.94 -3.07 -10.87
C SER A 220 -27.07 -2.21 -11.77
N SER A 221 -26.16 -2.84 -12.53
CA SER A 221 -25.43 -2.11 -13.58
C SER A 221 -26.39 -1.35 -14.51
N ALA A 222 -27.58 -1.91 -14.79
CA ALA A 222 -28.62 -1.33 -15.64
C ALA A 222 -29.61 -0.39 -14.91
N ARG A 223 -29.74 -0.48 -13.59
CA ARG A 223 -30.69 0.33 -12.81
C ARG A 223 -30.02 0.91 -11.57
N PRO A 224 -29.03 1.82 -11.69
CA PRO A 224 -28.26 2.30 -10.54
C PRO A 224 -29.12 2.95 -9.44
N ASN A 225 -30.33 3.38 -9.78
CA ASN A 225 -31.26 4.01 -8.85
C ASN A 225 -32.42 3.14 -8.35
N GLY A 226 -32.33 1.80 -8.42
CA GLY A 226 -33.45 0.97 -7.97
C GLY A 226 -33.76 1.07 -6.47
N HIS A 227 -34.95 0.55 -6.15
CA HIS A 227 -35.61 0.71 -4.86
C HIS A 227 -34.88 0.04 -3.68
N HIS A 228 -34.37 -1.18 -3.89
CA HIS A 228 -33.53 -1.87 -2.91
C HIS A 228 -32.07 -1.49 -3.10
N LEU A 229 -31.20 -1.66 -2.09
CA LEU A 229 -29.74 -1.59 -2.18
C LEU A 229 -29.09 -2.97 -2.04
N SER A 230 -27.79 -3.04 -2.31
CA SER A 230 -26.94 -4.20 -2.01
C SER A 230 -26.99 -4.57 -0.53
N ALA A 231 -26.84 -5.86 -0.21
CA ALA A 231 -26.69 -6.30 1.17
C ALA A 231 -25.38 -5.80 1.83
N SER A 232 -24.41 -5.39 1.01
CA SER A 232 -23.18 -4.69 1.42
C SER A 232 -23.29 -3.21 1.01
N TYR A 233 -24.31 -2.51 1.51
CA TYR A 233 -24.74 -1.17 1.07
C TYR A 233 -23.72 -0.05 1.29
N ASP A 234 -22.75 -0.22 2.19
CA ASP A 234 -21.66 0.73 2.40
C ASP A 234 -20.56 0.64 1.32
N GLY A 235 -20.66 -0.32 0.40
CA GLY A 235 -19.88 -0.34 -0.84
C GLY A 235 -20.41 0.65 -1.88
N GLY A 236 -19.83 0.62 -3.07
CA GLY A 236 -20.27 1.46 -4.20
C GLY A 236 -20.09 0.79 -5.53
N TRP A 237 -20.74 1.34 -6.55
CA TRP A 237 -20.42 0.99 -7.93
C TRP A 237 -19.02 1.51 -8.27
N TRP A 238 -18.24 0.65 -8.91
CA TRP A 238 -16.93 0.95 -9.42
C TRP A 238 -16.92 0.81 -10.93
N VAL A 239 -16.24 1.74 -11.60
CA VAL A 239 -15.95 1.75 -13.04
C VAL A 239 -14.47 2.09 -13.23
N ARG A 240 -13.85 1.53 -14.28
CA ARG A 240 -12.41 1.69 -14.49
C ARG A 240 -11.99 3.10 -14.89
N ASN A 241 -12.86 3.80 -15.62
CA ASN A 241 -12.55 5.10 -16.19
C ASN A 241 -13.37 6.18 -15.47
N GLY A 242 -12.80 7.38 -15.36
CA GLY A 242 -13.47 8.51 -14.72
C GLY A 242 -13.33 8.49 -13.20
N SER A 243 -14.38 8.90 -12.48
CA SER A 243 -14.35 9.15 -11.03
C SER A 243 -14.41 7.90 -10.14
N HIS A 244 -14.41 6.71 -10.73
CA HIS A 244 -14.51 5.40 -10.06
C HIS A 244 -15.75 5.19 -9.17
N ASP A 245 -16.69 6.14 -9.10
CA ASP A 245 -17.92 6.10 -8.29
C ASP A 245 -19.12 5.46 -9.02
N GLY A 246 -18.87 4.93 -10.22
CA GLY A 246 -19.89 4.37 -11.12
C GLY A 246 -20.56 5.40 -12.03
N SER A 247 -20.26 6.69 -11.87
CA SER A 247 -20.73 7.75 -12.77
C SER A 247 -19.97 7.74 -14.10
N GLY A 248 -20.58 8.33 -15.15
CA GLY A 248 -19.95 8.47 -16.47
C GLY A 248 -19.79 7.18 -17.28
N SER A 249 -20.29 6.04 -16.79
CA SER A 249 -20.19 4.78 -17.51
C SER A 249 -21.19 4.67 -18.66
N THR A 250 -20.71 4.14 -19.78
CA THR A 250 -21.50 3.65 -20.90
C THR A 250 -22.02 2.24 -20.61
N SER A 251 -22.95 1.74 -21.45
CA SER A 251 -23.47 0.37 -21.40
C SER A 251 -22.40 -0.73 -21.56
N HIS A 252 -21.22 -0.37 -22.07
CA HIS A 252 -20.10 -1.28 -22.31
C HIS A 252 -19.12 -1.38 -21.14
N ASP A 253 -19.22 -0.51 -20.13
CA ASP A 253 -18.28 -0.51 -19.01
C ASP A 253 -18.61 -1.62 -18.00
N LYS A 254 -17.62 -2.48 -17.71
CA LYS A 254 -17.73 -3.50 -16.66
C LYS A 254 -17.83 -2.83 -15.29
N ARG A 255 -19.06 -2.68 -14.79
CA ARG A 255 -19.35 -2.22 -13.42
C ARG A 255 -19.22 -3.37 -12.42
N CYS A 256 -18.66 -3.09 -11.24
CA CYS A 256 -18.73 -4.02 -10.11
C CYS A 256 -19.09 -3.27 -8.81
N TRP A 257 -19.75 -3.95 -7.89
CA TRP A 257 -19.99 -3.40 -6.55
C TRP A 257 -18.77 -3.72 -5.68
N ALA A 258 -18.12 -2.72 -5.10
CA ALA A 258 -16.79 -2.84 -4.51
C ALA A 258 -16.56 -1.89 -3.33
N ILE A 259 -15.45 -2.12 -2.63
CA ILE A 259 -14.68 -1.07 -1.94
C ILE A 259 -13.38 -0.83 -2.71
N GLU A 260 -12.69 0.27 -2.44
CA GLU A 260 -11.30 0.49 -2.89
C GLU A 260 -10.36 0.36 -1.69
N ALA A 261 -9.23 -0.32 -1.91
CA ALA A 261 -8.16 -0.47 -0.95
C ALA A 261 -6.96 0.35 -1.43
N GLU A 262 -6.54 1.28 -0.59
CA GLU A 262 -5.41 2.18 -0.79
C GLU A 262 -4.16 1.54 -0.22
N ILE A 263 -3.14 1.25 -1.04
CA ILE A 263 -1.98 0.46 -0.60
C ILE A 263 -0.70 1.26 -0.82
N THR A 264 0.09 1.41 0.25
CA THR A 264 1.48 1.87 0.12
C THR A 264 2.41 0.66 0.09
N THR A 265 3.40 0.73 -0.81
CA THR A 265 4.42 -0.32 -0.98
C THR A 265 5.81 0.29 -0.93
N MET A 266 6.73 -0.39 -0.23
CA MET A 266 8.16 -0.05 -0.25
C MET A 266 8.72 -0.21 -1.66
N VAL A 267 9.45 0.77 -2.16
CA VAL A 267 10.15 0.68 -3.46
C VAL A 267 11.66 0.68 -3.29
N ALA A 268 12.38 0.35 -4.36
CA ALA A 268 13.83 0.35 -4.37
C ALA A 268 14.42 1.72 -3.99
N ASN A 269 15.65 1.73 -3.46
CA ASN A 269 16.31 2.94 -3.01
C ASN A 269 16.73 3.87 -4.17
N ALA A 270 16.88 3.32 -5.38
CA ALA A 270 17.20 4.08 -6.58
C ALA A 270 16.61 3.43 -7.83
N PRO A 271 16.27 4.22 -8.87
CA PRO A 271 15.88 3.70 -10.17
C PRO A 271 16.98 2.86 -10.83
N GLY A 272 16.59 1.75 -11.46
CA GLY A 272 17.52 0.88 -12.21
C GLY A 272 18.41 -0.02 -11.36
N GLU A 273 18.36 0.13 -10.02
CA GLU A 273 19.09 -0.75 -9.10
C GLU A 273 18.23 -1.93 -8.66
N ALA A 274 18.87 -3.09 -8.44
CA ALA A 274 18.21 -4.24 -7.85
C ALA A 274 17.84 -3.94 -6.39
N ALA A 275 16.65 -4.36 -5.97
CA ALA A 275 16.21 -4.19 -4.59
C ALA A 275 17.10 -5.00 -3.64
N THR A 276 17.65 -4.33 -2.61
CA THR A 276 18.51 -4.94 -1.58
C THR A 276 17.72 -5.43 -0.36
N PHE A 277 16.40 -5.36 -0.41
CA PHE A 277 15.43 -5.84 0.57
C PHE A 277 14.11 -6.21 -0.14
N PRO A 278 13.26 -7.05 0.46
CA PRO A 278 11.93 -7.34 -0.05
C PRO A 278 11.06 -6.08 -0.19
N LEU A 279 10.43 -5.89 -1.35
CA LEU A 279 9.52 -4.76 -1.60
C LEU A 279 8.10 -5.09 -1.10
N LEU A 280 7.81 -4.72 0.16
CA LEU A 280 6.60 -5.12 0.90
C LEU A 280 5.51 -4.05 0.90
N ALA A 281 4.25 -4.48 0.97
CA ALA A 281 3.17 -3.58 1.37
C ALA A 281 3.39 -3.17 2.82
N ASN A 282 3.28 -1.88 3.13
CA ASN A 282 3.55 -1.35 4.46
C ASN A 282 2.46 -0.42 4.99
N GLY A 283 1.41 -0.16 4.22
CA GLY A 283 0.25 0.61 4.65
C GLY A 283 -0.99 0.24 3.85
N VAL A 284 -2.15 0.32 4.50
CA VAL A 284 -3.45 0.09 3.86
C VAL A 284 -4.55 1.00 4.42
N SER A 285 -5.40 1.52 3.55
CA SER A 285 -6.67 2.16 3.91
C SER A 285 -7.82 1.69 3.02
N PHE A 286 -9.06 1.97 3.41
CA PHE A 286 -10.25 1.49 2.71
C PHE A 286 -11.32 2.55 2.63
N HIS A 287 -11.90 2.73 1.45
CA HIS A 287 -13.01 3.64 1.25
C HIS A 287 -14.01 3.10 0.22
N LYS A 288 -15.15 3.78 0.13
CA LYS A 288 -16.12 3.54 -0.93
C LYS A 288 -15.52 4.02 -2.26
N PRO A 289 -15.77 3.33 -3.39
CA PRO A 289 -15.25 3.76 -4.69
C PRO A 289 -15.53 5.24 -4.98
N GLY A 290 -14.49 5.96 -5.41
CA GLY A 290 -14.53 7.41 -5.69
C GLY A 290 -14.55 8.33 -4.45
N ALA A 291 -14.61 7.78 -3.22
CA ALA A 291 -14.58 8.53 -1.97
C ALA A 291 -13.16 8.63 -1.35
N ILE A 292 -12.16 8.91 -2.17
CA ILE A 292 -10.72 8.90 -1.85
C ILE A 292 -10.26 10.00 -0.86
N LYS A 293 -11.09 11.03 -0.70
CA LYS A 293 -10.74 12.25 0.05
C LYS A 293 -10.27 11.93 1.48
N GLY A 294 -9.10 12.47 1.85
CA GLY A 294 -8.47 12.27 3.16
C GLY A 294 -7.75 10.93 3.37
N GLU A 295 -7.86 9.95 2.46
CA GLU A 295 -7.25 8.61 2.67
C GLU A 295 -5.72 8.64 2.55
N GLY A 296 -5.17 9.48 1.67
CA GLY A 296 -3.72 9.69 1.56
C GLY A 296 -3.10 10.22 2.86
N LEU A 297 -3.77 11.18 3.52
CA LEU A 297 -3.31 11.71 4.82
C LEU A 297 -3.25 10.63 5.88
N ARG A 298 -4.32 9.86 6.01
CA ARG A 298 -4.44 8.78 7.00
C ARG A 298 -3.34 7.72 6.82
N LEU A 299 -3.00 7.40 5.57
CA LEU A 299 -1.90 6.49 5.26
C LEU A 299 -0.55 7.06 5.71
N ILE A 300 -0.29 8.34 5.44
CA ILE A 300 0.94 9.01 5.86
C ILE A 300 1.04 9.03 7.39
N GLU A 301 -0.01 9.45 8.08
CA GLU A 301 -0.05 9.48 9.56
C GLU A 301 0.16 8.07 10.15
N SER A 302 -0.44 7.04 9.54
CA SER A 302 -0.23 5.64 9.92
C SER A 302 1.23 5.18 9.73
N LEU A 303 1.90 5.59 8.64
CA LEU A 303 3.31 5.27 8.42
C LEU A 303 4.20 5.98 9.44
N LEU A 304 4.01 7.28 9.65
CA LEU A 304 4.83 8.08 10.58
C LEU A 304 4.67 7.60 12.02
N SER A 305 3.44 7.30 12.46
CA SER A 305 3.17 6.79 13.82
C SER A 305 3.82 5.43 14.11
N ARG A 306 4.15 4.66 13.06
CA ARG A 306 4.88 3.38 13.14
C ARG A 306 6.39 3.53 12.93
N GLY A 307 6.89 4.76 12.79
CA GLY A 307 8.32 5.05 12.72
C GLY A 307 8.92 4.99 11.32
N TYR A 308 8.11 4.96 10.26
CA TYR A 308 8.63 5.07 8.89
C TYR A 308 9.06 6.50 8.57
N THR A 309 10.15 6.62 7.81
CA THR A 309 10.49 7.83 7.09
C THR A 309 9.83 7.85 5.71
N ILE A 310 9.63 9.04 5.16
CA ILE A 310 9.12 9.24 3.79
C ILE A 310 10.12 10.15 3.06
N ASP A 311 11.04 9.56 2.30
CA ASP A 311 11.97 10.27 1.42
C ASP A 311 11.34 10.53 0.06
N HIS A 312 11.02 9.49 -0.73
CA HIS A 312 10.22 9.62 -1.95
C HIS A 312 8.79 9.13 -1.75
N PHE A 313 7.84 9.89 -2.30
CA PHE A 313 6.44 9.50 -2.37
C PHE A 313 5.96 9.55 -3.82
N ILE A 314 5.67 8.38 -4.37
CA ILE A 314 5.35 8.18 -5.78
C ILE A 314 3.88 7.78 -5.88
N ALA A 315 3.10 8.52 -6.66
CA ALA A 315 1.70 8.19 -6.84
C ALA A 315 1.22 8.60 -8.22
N ASP A 316 0.03 8.14 -8.55
CA ASP A 316 -0.62 8.46 -9.81
C ASP A 316 -1.33 9.80 -9.79
N ARG A 317 -1.85 10.17 -10.97
CA ARG A 317 -2.63 11.38 -11.17
C ARG A 317 -3.82 11.49 -10.22
N ALA A 318 -4.50 10.41 -9.84
CA ALA A 318 -5.65 10.48 -8.95
C ALA A 318 -5.26 11.01 -7.56
N TYR A 319 -4.07 10.64 -7.07
CA TYR A 319 -3.52 11.21 -5.83
C TYR A 319 -2.79 12.53 -6.07
N LEU A 320 -1.77 12.49 -6.91
CA LEU A 320 -0.85 13.59 -7.14
C LEU A 320 -0.87 13.96 -8.63
N PRO A 321 -1.36 15.17 -9.01
CA PRO A 321 -1.69 16.30 -8.15
C PRO A 321 -3.17 16.42 -7.77
N ASN A 322 -4.05 15.47 -8.14
CA ASN A 322 -5.52 15.71 -8.11
C ASN A 322 -6.17 15.65 -6.71
N SER A 323 -5.45 15.24 -5.67
CA SER A 323 -5.93 15.38 -4.28
C SER A 323 -6.03 16.83 -3.86
N VAL A 324 -6.79 17.07 -2.79
CA VAL A 324 -6.78 18.35 -2.07
C VAL A 324 -5.37 18.55 -1.50
N ALA A 325 -4.70 19.64 -1.87
CA ALA A 325 -3.30 19.85 -1.53
C ALA A 325 -3.07 19.85 -0.01
N GLU A 326 -3.99 20.43 0.75
CA GLU A 326 -3.97 20.45 2.22
C GLU A 326 -4.06 19.06 2.86
N GLU A 327 -4.59 18.07 2.15
CA GLU A 327 -4.72 16.70 2.65
C GLU A 327 -3.51 15.82 2.31
N LEU A 328 -2.79 16.08 1.22
CA LEU A 328 -1.72 15.18 0.78
C LEU A 328 -0.40 15.90 0.47
N GLN A 329 -0.39 16.78 -0.52
CA GLN A 329 0.83 17.46 -0.97
C GLN A 329 1.46 18.33 0.11
N LEU A 330 0.66 19.08 0.86
CA LEU A 330 1.11 20.00 1.90
C LEU A 330 1.71 19.23 3.09
N PRO A 331 1.04 18.22 3.68
CA PRO A 331 1.65 17.34 4.68
C PRO A 331 2.96 16.71 4.21
N LEU A 332 3.00 16.15 3.00
CA LEU A 332 4.23 15.57 2.44
C LEU A 332 5.34 16.62 2.26
N ALA A 333 4.97 17.82 1.81
CA ALA A 333 5.90 18.93 1.65
C ALA A 333 6.51 19.37 2.98
N LEU A 334 5.72 19.43 4.06
CA LEU A 334 6.16 19.75 5.42
C LEU A 334 7.11 18.68 5.99
N LEU A 335 6.92 17.41 5.62
CA LEU A 335 7.83 16.31 5.96
C LEU A 335 9.15 16.35 5.17
N GLY A 336 9.22 17.17 4.12
CA GLY A 336 10.37 17.20 3.21
C GLY A 336 10.37 16.06 2.18
N ALA A 337 9.25 15.34 2.01
CA ALA A 337 9.13 14.27 1.05
C ALA A 337 9.29 14.78 -0.39
N LYS A 338 9.98 13.99 -1.21
CA LYS A 338 10.22 14.19 -2.63
C LYS A 338 9.07 13.58 -3.41
N LEU A 339 8.17 14.43 -3.88
CA LEU A 339 7.02 14.02 -4.67
C LEU A 339 7.44 13.72 -6.11
N VAL A 340 6.96 12.59 -6.63
CA VAL A 340 7.16 12.19 -8.02
C VAL A 340 5.85 11.65 -8.56
N PHE A 341 5.30 12.31 -9.57
CA PHE A 341 4.00 11.94 -10.14
C PHE A 341 3.89 12.44 -11.58
N ASP A 342 2.83 12.00 -12.24
CA ASP A 342 2.53 12.39 -13.61
C ASP A 342 1.45 13.49 -13.63
N ASP A 343 1.47 14.36 -14.64
CA ASP A 343 0.57 15.52 -14.78
C ASP A 343 -0.23 15.45 -16.08
N LYS A 344 -1.45 16.01 -16.10
CA LYS A 344 -2.26 16.04 -17.33
C LYS A 344 -1.65 16.96 -18.38
N ASP A 345 -1.87 16.64 -19.65
CA ASP A 345 -1.25 17.32 -20.80
C ASP A 345 -1.52 18.83 -20.84
N LYS A 346 -2.72 19.26 -20.39
CA LYS A 346 -3.14 20.68 -20.33
C LYS A 346 -2.51 21.45 -19.16
N GLU A 347 -1.90 20.77 -18.21
CA GLU A 347 -1.33 21.34 -16.98
C GLU A 347 0.21 21.50 -17.08
N ARG A 348 0.82 21.14 -18.22
CA ARG A 348 2.29 21.10 -18.42
C ARG A 348 2.97 22.44 -18.75
N GLY A 349 2.19 23.52 -18.82
CA GLY A 349 2.67 24.89 -19.04
C GLY A 349 3.10 25.58 -17.75
N LYS A 350 2.86 26.90 -17.65
CA LYS A 350 3.04 27.65 -16.40
C LYS A 350 1.97 27.26 -15.39
N MET A 351 2.37 26.59 -14.31
CA MET A 351 1.50 26.10 -13.22
C MET A 351 1.35 27.13 -12.09
N ALA A 352 2.44 27.82 -11.73
CA ALA A 352 2.44 28.81 -10.65
C ALA A 352 3.45 29.93 -10.93
N GLN A 353 3.40 31.00 -10.14
CA GLN A 353 4.37 32.09 -10.18
C GLN A 353 4.69 32.56 -8.77
N TYR A 354 5.95 32.89 -8.53
CA TYR A 354 6.41 33.57 -7.32
C TYR A 354 7.55 34.52 -7.68
N GLU A 355 7.34 35.83 -7.48
CA GLU A 355 8.31 36.86 -7.89
C GLU A 355 8.77 36.65 -9.36
N ASP A 356 10.09 36.48 -9.54
CA ASP A 356 10.74 36.27 -10.84
C ASP A 356 10.74 34.80 -11.28
N LEU A 357 9.98 33.94 -10.60
CA LEU A 357 9.96 32.50 -10.85
C LEU A 357 8.62 32.04 -11.41
N ILE A 358 8.68 31.08 -12.32
CA ILE A 358 7.53 30.34 -12.82
C ILE A 358 7.72 28.85 -12.57
N LEU A 359 6.66 28.17 -12.15
CA LEU A 359 6.65 26.73 -12.00
C LEU A 359 6.23 26.11 -13.33
N VAL A 360 7.06 25.23 -13.89
CA VAL A 360 6.81 24.51 -15.14
C VAL A 360 7.27 23.08 -14.96
N GLY A 361 6.44 22.09 -15.31
CA GLY A 361 6.77 20.67 -15.13
C GLY A 361 7.16 20.32 -13.69
N GLY A 362 6.51 20.96 -12.72
CA GLY A 362 6.69 20.73 -11.28
C GLY A 362 7.92 21.35 -10.61
N VAL A 363 8.79 22.05 -11.34
CA VAL A 363 9.98 22.73 -10.74
C VAL A 363 10.05 24.21 -11.12
N TRP A 364 10.85 24.96 -10.37
CA TRP A 364 11.01 26.41 -10.56
C TRP A 364 12.03 26.76 -11.65
N TYR A 365 11.63 27.70 -12.51
CA TYR A 365 12.45 28.34 -13.55
C TYR A 365 12.36 29.86 -13.40
N ILE A 366 13.36 30.59 -13.92
CA ILE A 366 13.24 32.05 -14.03
C ILE A 366 12.19 32.44 -15.08
N ASN A 367 11.44 33.52 -14.81
CA ASN A 367 10.27 33.93 -15.59
C ASN A 367 10.60 34.48 -16.99
N ILE A 368 11.87 34.81 -17.24
CA ILE A 368 12.37 35.23 -18.57
C ILE A 368 12.55 34.04 -19.53
N MET A 369 12.35 32.79 -19.08
CA MET A 369 12.41 31.61 -19.93
C MET A 369 11.47 31.76 -21.15
N PRO A 370 11.95 31.55 -22.39
CA PRO A 370 11.15 31.74 -23.59
C PRO A 370 9.82 30.96 -23.59
N LYS A 371 8.76 31.54 -24.17
CA LYS A 371 7.42 30.91 -24.24
C LYS A 371 7.43 29.56 -24.95
N SER A 372 8.29 29.38 -25.96
CA SER A 372 8.48 28.09 -26.65
C SER A 372 8.97 27.00 -25.70
N LEU A 373 9.81 27.36 -24.73
CA LEU A 373 10.26 26.47 -23.68
C LEU A 373 9.15 26.28 -22.65
N ILE A 374 8.49 27.32 -22.15
CA ILE A 374 7.38 27.18 -21.19
C ILE A 374 6.29 26.24 -21.73
N ASN A 375 5.95 26.35 -23.01
CA ASN A 375 4.87 25.59 -23.66
C ASN A 375 5.36 24.36 -24.44
N ALA A 376 6.57 23.84 -24.15
CA ALA A 376 7.19 22.75 -24.92
C ALA A 376 6.27 21.53 -25.14
N HIS A 377 5.56 21.10 -24.09
CA HIS A 377 4.61 20.00 -24.16
C HIS A 377 3.37 20.33 -25.01
N ALA A 378 2.80 21.54 -24.89
CA ALA A 378 1.67 21.94 -25.72
C ALA A 378 2.04 21.99 -27.21
N LEU A 379 3.27 22.43 -27.53
CA LEU A 379 3.81 22.41 -28.89
C LEU A 379 4.05 20.98 -29.39
N TYR A 380 4.48 20.07 -28.50
CA TYR A 380 4.60 18.65 -28.83
C TYR A 380 3.24 18.05 -29.18
N GLU A 381 2.20 18.27 -28.36
CA GLU A 381 0.86 17.72 -28.63
C GLU A 381 0.31 18.21 -29.97
N GLN A 382 0.43 19.50 -30.27
CA GLN A 382 0.02 20.06 -31.57
C GLN A 382 0.77 19.41 -32.75
N ALA A 383 2.08 19.19 -32.59
CA ALA A 383 2.89 18.55 -33.62
C ALA A 383 2.56 17.05 -33.76
N HIS A 384 2.31 16.36 -32.65
CA HIS A 384 1.97 14.95 -32.61
C HIS A 384 0.58 14.68 -33.21
N GLU A 385 -0.42 15.51 -32.87
CA GLU A 385 -1.76 15.46 -33.46
C GLU A 385 -1.70 15.70 -34.98
N LYS A 386 -0.93 16.71 -35.42
CA LYS A 386 -0.69 16.98 -36.84
C LYS A 386 0.03 15.84 -37.55
N ALA A 387 0.95 15.15 -36.88
CA ALA A 387 1.67 14.00 -37.44
C ALA A 387 0.76 12.78 -37.68
N GLY A 388 -0.32 12.62 -36.93
CA GLY A 388 -1.26 11.51 -37.10
C GLY A 388 -0.58 10.15 -36.92
N LYS A 389 -0.42 9.38 -38.01
CA LYS A 389 0.25 8.07 -38.01
C LYS A 389 1.64 8.10 -38.65
N ASP A 390 2.13 9.26 -39.08
CA ASP A 390 3.44 9.41 -39.69
C ASP A 390 4.54 9.22 -38.63
N ALA A 391 5.27 8.11 -38.74
CA ALA A 391 6.31 7.75 -37.79
C ALA A 391 7.49 8.75 -37.77
N GLU A 392 7.85 9.34 -38.92
CA GLU A 392 8.94 10.31 -38.99
C GLU A 392 8.54 11.63 -38.34
N ALA A 393 7.34 12.12 -38.63
CA ALA A 393 6.81 13.32 -38.00
C ALA A 393 6.60 13.15 -36.49
N ILE A 394 6.15 11.97 -36.02
CA ILE A 394 6.07 11.64 -34.59
C ILE A 394 7.47 11.66 -33.94
N ARG A 395 8.47 11.07 -34.61
CA ARG A 395 9.86 11.08 -34.11
C ARG A 395 10.40 12.50 -34.01
N ALA A 396 10.23 13.31 -35.07
CA ALA A 396 10.64 14.72 -35.07
C ALA A 396 9.95 15.53 -33.97
N ALA A 397 8.66 15.29 -33.69
CA ALA A 397 7.95 15.93 -32.59
C ALA A 397 8.58 15.58 -31.22
N LYS A 398 8.93 14.30 -31.00
CA LYS A 398 9.59 13.82 -29.78
C LYS A 398 10.99 14.41 -29.62
N GLU A 399 11.78 14.46 -30.69
CA GLU A 399 13.13 15.05 -30.69
C GLU A 399 13.07 16.55 -30.36
N ASN A 400 12.12 17.29 -30.95
CA ASN A 400 11.89 18.70 -30.62
C ASN A 400 11.48 18.91 -29.15
N LEU A 401 10.65 18.03 -28.59
CA LEU A 401 10.31 18.07 -27.16
C LEU A 401 11.57 17.88 -26.31
N ALA A 402 12.37 16.84 -26.60
CA ALA A 402 13.59 16.54 -25.88
C ALA A 402 14.60 17.70 -25.94
N GLN A 403 14.75 18.34 -27.11
CA GLN A 403 15.59 19.53 -27.28
C GLN A 403 15.11 20.66 -26.37
N ARG A 404 13.81 21.00 -26.41
CA ARG A 404 13.25 22.08 -25.57
C ARG A 404 13.39 21.78 -24.08
N LEU A 405 13.20 20.53 -23.66
CA LEU A 405 13.41 20.12 -22.25
C LEU A 405 14.89 20.26 -21.84
N SER A 406 15.82 19.98 -22.75
CA SER A 406 17.25 20.22 -22.53
C SER A 406 17.57 21.71 -22.39
N GLU A 407 17.04 22.54 -23.29
CA GLU A 407 17.21 24.00 -23.26
C GLU A 407 16.60 24.64 -21.99
N ARG A 408 15.48 24.12 -21.47
CA ARG A 408 14.90 24.59 -20.20
C ARG A 408 15.92 24.55 -19.05
N LYS A 409 16.87 23.61 -19.05
CA LYS A 409 17.79 23.39 -17.92
C LYS A 409 18.63 24.62 -17.56
N THR A 410 18.97 25.47 -18.53
CA THR A 410 19.74 26.71 -18.30
C THR A 410 18.97 27.73 -17.47
N PHE A 411 17.63 27.69 -17.50
CA PHE A 411 16.75 28.59 -16.75
C PHE A 411 16.35 28.03 -15.38
N ARG A 412 16.77 26.80 -15.03
CA ARG A 412 16.28 26.06 -13.85
C ARG A 412 16.88 26.60 -12.56
N MET A 413 16.01 26.82 -11.57
CA MET A 413 16.42 27.10 -10.20
C MET A 413 16.95 25.83 -9.52
N LYS A 414 18.08 25.94 -8.80
CA LYS A 414 18.64 24.81 -8.04
C LYS A 414 18.25 24.91 -6.57
N PRO A 415 17.63 23.89 -5.96
CA PRO A 415 17.41 23.88 -4.52
C PRO A 415 18.71 24.08 -3.74
N LYS A 416 18.67 24.91 -2.70
CA LYS A 416 19.79 25.16 -1.78
C LYS A 416 19.45 24.65 -0.38
N GLY A 417 20.16 23.59 0.02
CA GLY A 417 19.95 22.95 1.32
C GLY A 417 18.62 22.18 1.42
N ILE A 418 18.28 21.81 2.65
CA ILE A 418 17.03 21.12 2.96
C ILE A 418 15.86 22.10 3.07
N ARG A 419 14.64 21.60 2.87
CA ARG A 419 13.42 22.35 3.13
C ARG A 419 13.35 22.73 4.62
N ARG A 420 12.95 23.96 4.91
CA ARG A 420 12.86 24.47 6.29
C ARG A 420 11.66 23.86 7.02
N PRO A 421 11.62 23.88 8.37
CA PRO A 421 10.49 23.33 9.15
C PRO A 421 9.12 23.95 8.80
N ASN A 422 9.08 25.21 8.36
CA ASN A 422 7.86 25.87 7.86
C ASN A 422 7.54 25.53 6.39
N GLY A 423 8.21 24.53 5.82
CA GLY A 423 8.13 24.07 4.43
C GLY A 423 8.68 25.01 3.36
N SER A 424 9.14 26.22 3.71
CA SER A 424 9.81 27.10 2.74
C SER A 424 11.12 26.48 2.25
N ARG A 425 11.50 26.75 1.00
CA ARG A 425 12.72 26.19 0.38
C ARG A 425 13.52 27.31 -0.28
N GLN A 426 14.82 27.32 -0.02
CA GLN A 426 15.74 28.26 -0.66
C GLN A 426 16.20 27.70 -2.01
N PHE A 427 16.33 28.58 -3.00
CA PHE A 427 16.80 28.25 -4.34
C PHE A 427 17.93 29.19 -4.76
N MET A 428 18.84 28.67 -5.59
CA MET A 428 19.86 29.43 -6.31
C MET A 428 19.38 29.72 -7.73
N TYR A 429 19.58 30.95 -8.16
CA TYR A 429 19.37 31.33 -9.55
C TYR A 429 20.41 30.66 -10.46
N PRO A 430 20.07 30.38 -11.72
CA PRO A 430 21.06 30.00 -12.72
C PRO A 430 22.06 31.14 -12.97
N ASP A 431 23.24 30.81 -13.47
CA ASP A 431 24.23 31.81 -13.86
C ASP A 431 23.68 32.65 -15.03
N PRO A 432 23.67 33.99 -14.95
CA PRO A 432 23.28 34.83 -16.08
C PRO A 432 24.04 34.56 -17.38
N SER A 433 25.27 34.06 -17.32
CA SER A 433 26.05 33.68 -18.50
C SER A 433 25.56 32.38 -19.17
N SER A 434 24.72 31.59 -18.49
CA SER A 434 24.21 30.31 -18.98
C SER A 434 22.98 30.42 -19.89
N TYR A 435 22.40 31.62 -20.03
CA TYR A 435 21.27 31.87 -20.92
C TYR A 435 21.42 33.19 -21.67
N THR A 436 20.81 33.30 -22.85
CA THR A 436 20.78 34.53 -23.64
C THR A 436 19.35 34.73 -24.13
N VAL A 437 18.67 35.73 -23.57
CA VAL A 437 17.28 36.06 -23.92
C VAL A 437 17.19 37.55 -24.15
N ALA A 438 16.69 37.97 -25.32
CA ALA A 438 16.38 39.36 -25.60
C ALA A 438 14.91 39.66 -25.30
N ASP A 439 14.63 40.87 -24.82
CA ASP A 439 13.27 41.38 -24.70
C ASP A 439 12.67 41.52 -26.13
N PRO A 440 11.51 40.91 -26.41
CA PRO A 440 10.92 40.95 -27.75
C PRO A 440 10.53 42.35 -28.25
N LYS A 441 10.39 43.33 -27.35
CA LYS A 441 10.01 44.72 -27.68
C LYS A 441 11.23 45.63 -27.79
N THR A 442 12.19 45.52 -26.87
CA THR A 442 13.34 46.44 -26.82
C THR A 442 14.59 45.86 -27.48
N GLY A 443 14.67 44.54 -27.65
CA GLY A 443 15.86 43.85 -28.14
C GLY A 443 17.00 43.76 -27.13
N GLU A 444 16.84 44.33 -25.93
CA GLU A 444 17.84 44.31 -24.86
C GLU A 444 17.93 42.93 -24.22
N LEU A 445 19.15 42.53 -23.83
CA LEU A 445 19.36 41.26 -23.14
C LEU A 445 18.79 41.33 -21.71
N LEU A 446 17.93 40.37 -21.39
CA LEU A 446 17.35 40.19 -20.08
C LEU A 446 18.32 39.41 -19.18
N SER A 447 18.58 39.94 -17.98
CA SER A 447 19.41 39.31 -16.96
C SER A 447 18.78 39.45 -15.57
N ILE A 448 19.03 38.49 -14.68
CA ILE A 448 18.59 38.50 -13.28
C ILE A 448 19.83 38.27 -12.41
N GLU A 449 20.31 39.31 -11.74
CA GLU A 449 21.55 39.24 -10.93
C GLU A 449 21.35 38.79 -9.48
N LYS A 450 20.21 38.17 -9.17
CA LYS A 450 19.93 37.64 -7.82
C LYS A 450 20.69 36.32 -7.62
N LYS A 451 21.30 36.12 -6.45
CA LYS A 451 22.00 34.84 -6.13
C LYS A 451 21.05 33.77 -5.60
N THR A 452 20.16 34.13 -4.68
CA THR A 452 19.22 33.18 -4.06
C THR A 452 17.88 33.83 -3.74
N ILE A 453 16.85 33.00 -3.62
CA ILE A 453 15.50 33.39 -3.19
C ILE A 453 14.92 32.31 -2.28
N VAL A 454 14.09 32.71 -1.32
CA VAL A 454 13.32 31.77 -0.48
C VAL A 454 11.89 31.74 -1.00
N VAL A 455 11.45 30.57 -1.44
CA VAL A 455 10.05 30.36 -1.83
C VAL A 455 9.29 29.87 -0.60
N PRO A 456 8.29 30.62 -0.10
CA PRO A 456 7.49 30.18 1.04
C PRO A 456 6.62 28.98 0.65
N LEU A 457 6.29 28.14 1.64
CA LEU A 457 5.25 27.14 1.47
C LEU A 457 3.90 27.85 1.49
N ALA A 458 3.07 27.61 0.49
CA ALA A 458 1.74 28.17 0.47
C ALA A 458 0.81 27.35 1.38
N THR A 459 0.10 28.05 2.26
CA THR A 459 -0.83 27.44 3.20
C THR A 459 -2.22 28.05 2.98
N GLY A 460 -3.05 27.39 2.17
CA GLY A 460 -4.45 27.74 2.02
C GLY A 460 -4.94 27.91 0.58
N LYS A 461 -6.20 27.52 0.39
CA LYS A 461 -6.96 27.62 -0.85
C LYS A 461 -7.07 29.08 -1.34
N GLY A 462 -6.62 29.34 -2.58
CA GLY A 462 -6.73 30.65 -3.25
C GLY A 462 -5.44 31.47 -3.34
N ASP A 463 -4.38 31.09 -2.62
CA ASP A 463 -3.04 31.66 -2.84
C ASP A 463 -2.50 31.16 -4.18
N LYS A 464 -2.01 32.03 -5.08
CA LYS A 464 -1.35 31.59 -6.32
C LYS A 464 -0.12 30.70 -6.06
N LYS A 465 0.47 30.81 -4.87
CA LYS A 465 1.55 29.94 -4.40
C LYS A 465 1.04 28.54 -4.04
N HIS A 466 -0.26 28.37 -3.77
CA HIS A 466 -0.89 27.09 -3.46
C HIS A 466 -0.74 26.09 -4.61
N GLU A 467 -0.83 26.58 -5.85
CA GLU A 467 -0.58 25.76 -7.05
C GLU A 467 0.86 25.25 -7.09
N ALA A 468 1.82 25.97 -6.50
CA ALA A 468 3.19 25.48 -6.41
C ALA A 468 3.37 24.32 -5.42
N VAL A 469 2.54 24.24 -4.39
CA VAL A 469 2.48 23.06 -3.50
C VAL A 469 1.77 21.91 -4.22
N LYS A 470 0.66 22.21 -4.92
CA LYS A 470 -0.16 21.21 -5.60
C LYS A 470 0.58 20.48 -6.73
N PHE A 471 1.32 21.21 -7.55
CA PHE A 471 2.04 20.69 -8.71
C PHE A 471 3.55 20.54 -8.50
N GLY A 472 4.08 20.90 -7.32
CA GLY A 472 5.51 20.82 -7.03
C GLY A 472 6.03 19.39 -7.01
N GLN A 473 7.11 19.12 -7.76
CA GLN A 473 7.81 17.84 -7.83
C GLN A 473 9.28 18.00 -7.45
N GLU A 474 9.93 16.90 -7.05
CA GLU A 474 11.39 16.93 -6.82
C GLU A 474 12.17 16.95 -8.14
N TYR A 475 11.65 16.26 -9.16
CA TYR A 475 12.27 16.19 -10.48
C TYR A 475 11.36 16.82 -11.52
N PRO A 476 11.93 17.54 -12.51
CA PRO A 476 11.16 18.06 -13.62
C PRO A 476 10.54 16.92 -14.42
N HIS A 477 9.24 17.04 -14.69
CA HIS A 477 8.45 16.07 -15.44
C HIS A 477 9.09 15.75 -16.81
N ASP A 478 8.97 14.48 -17.24
CA ASP A 478 9.54 13.90 -18.46
C ASP A 478 11.08 13.88 -18.58
N GLU A 479 11.83 14.34 -17.58
CA GLU A 479 13.29 14.12 -17.58
C GLU A 479 13.66 12.66 -17.23
N PRO A 480 14.80 12.14 -17.71
CA PRO A 480 15.22 10.76 -17.44
C PRO A 480 15.25 10.40 -15.94
N LYS A 481 15.65 11.36 -15.08
CA LYS A 481 15.64 11.16 -13.63
C LYS A 481 14.23 11.03 -13.07
N TRP A 482 13.30 11.89 -13.53
CA TRP A 482 11.89 11.77 -13.18
C TRP A 482 11.33 10.43 -13.65
N ALA A 483 11.57 10.05 -14.92
CA ALA A 483 11.05 8.82 -15.50
C ALA A 483 11.55 7.56 -14.75
N GLY A 484 12.82 7.54 -14.35
CA GLY A 484 13.37 6.47 -13.52
C GLY A 484 12.66 6.32 -12.18
N TRP A 485 12.44 7.43 -11.47
CA TRP A 485 11.74 7.42 -10.18
C TRP A 485 10.26 7.09 -10.32
N TYR A 486 9.57 7.71 -11.28
CA TYR A 486 8.15 7.43 -11.54
C TYR A 486 7.94 5.96 -11.95
N GLY A 487 8.87 5.38 -12.71
CA GLY A 487 8.85 3.96 -13.09
C GLY A 487 8.85 2.99 -11.90
N LEU A 488 9.35 3.39 -10.72
CA LEU A 488 9.28 2.57 -9.52
C LEU A 488 7.84 2.38 -8.99
N ARG A 489 6.87 3.19 -9.45
CA ARG A 489 5.44 3.00 -9.17
C ARG A 489 4.96 1.61 -9.59
N ASN A 490 5.54 1.02 -10.64
CA ASN A 490 5.19 -0.33 -11.09
C ASN A 490 5.31 -1.38 -9.95
N THR A 491 6.07 -1.09 -8.90
CA THR A 491 6.16 -1.93 -7.70
C THR A 491 4.82 -2.10 -6.97
N VAL A 492 4.04 -1.02 -6.81
CA VAL A 492 2.71 -1.12 -6.16
C VAL A 492 1.69 -1.77 -7.08
N GLU A 493 1.78 -1.55 -8.39
CA GLU A 493 0.96 -2.28 -9.37
C GLU A 493 1.26 -3.79 -9.32
N ALA A 494 2.53 -4.17 -9.23
CA ALA A 494 2.95 -5.55 -9.05
C ALA A 494 2.47 -6.13 -7.71
N GLN A 495 2.49 -5.35 -6.61
CA GLN A 495 1.90 -5.76 -5.33
C GLN A 495 0.39 -6.01 -5.46
N ASN A 496 -0.32 -5.11 -6.13
CA ASN A 496 -1.76 -5.23 -6.38
C ASN A 496 -2.07 -6.46 -7.24
N ALA A 497 -1.27 -6.75 -8.27
CA ALA A 497 -1.38 -7.97 -9.05
C ALA A 497 -1.09 -9.23 -8.22
N TYR A 498 -0.11 -9.16 -7.31
CA TYR A 498 0.34 -10.30 -6.51
C TYR A 498 -0.75 -10.86 -5.59
N ILE A 499 -1.57 -9.99 -4.97
CA ILE A 499 -2.71 -10.41 -4.11
C ILE A 499 -3.96 -10.81 -4.92
N LYS A 500 -3.98 -10.50 -6.21
CA LYS A 500 -5.07 -10.83 -7.14
C LYS A 500 -4.84 -12.12 -7.91
N ASP A 501 -3.65 -12.70 -7.78
CA ASP A 501 -3.29 -13.93 -8.45
C ASP A 501 -4.19 -15.08 -7.97
N SER A 502 -4.85 -15.74 -8.93
CA SER A 502 -5.85 -16.78 -8.68
C SER A 502 -5.28 -18.07 -8.09
N SER A 503 -3.96 -18.27 -8.19
CA SER A 503 -3.26 -19.41 -7.61
C SER A 503 -2.87 -19.22 -6.14
N THR A 504 -3.07 -18.01 -5.59
CA THR A 504 -2.68 -17.66 -4.21
C THR A 504 -3.82 -16.95 -3.46
N GLU A 505 -3.70 -15.67 -3.11
CA GLU A 505 -4.70 -15.00 -2.26
C GLU A 505 -6.03 -14.70 -2.98
N ASP A 506 -6.02 -14.58 -4.31
CA ASP A 506 -7.21 -14.45 -5.18
C ASP A 506 -8.28 -13.47 -4.67
N ILE A 507 -7.84 -12.28 -4.24
CA ILE A 507 -8.75 -11.32 -3.60
C ILE A 507 -9.80 -10.76 -4.56
N GLU A 508 -9.64 -10.94 -5.88
CA GLU A 508 -10.65 -10.54 -6.87
C GLU A 508 -11.89 -11.42 -6.85
N ASP A 509 -11.81 -12.68 -6.38
CA ASP A 509 -13.00 -13.53 -6.24
C ASP A 509 -13.75 -13.26 -4.93
N PRO A 510 -14.89 -12.53 -4.96
CA PRO A 510 -15.69 -12.31 -3.75
C PRO A 510 -16.28 -13.61 -3.17
N LYS A 511 -16.37 -14.70 -3.96
CA LYS A 511 -16.93 -15.98 -3.50
C LYS A 511 -16.05 -16.70 -2.48
N LYS A 512 -14.75 -16.39 -2.45
CA LYS A 512 -13.77 -16.86 -1.44
C LYS A 512 -13.88 -16.10 -0.11
N ARG A 513 -14.64 -15.00 -0.05
CA ARG A 513 -14.79 -14.15 1.15
C ARG A 513 -16.24 -13.68 1.32
N ARG A 514 -17.13 -14.65 1.53
CA ARG A 514 -18.59 -14.45 1.42
C ARG A 514 -19.23 -13.60 2.53
N ALA A 515 -18.55 -13.40 3.66
CA ALA A 515 -19.09 -12.60 4.74
C ALA A 515 -19.33 -11.16 4.25
N ARG A 516 -20.50 -10.62 4.60
CA ARG A 516 -21.03 -9.36 4.05
C ARG A 516 -20.48 -8.16 4.83
N GLY A 517 -20.36 -7.03 4.15
CA GLY A 517 -19.93 -5.76 4.73
C GLY A 517 -18.46 -5.43 4.49
N ASN A 518 -18.16 -4.13 4.55
CA ASN A 518 -16.86 -3.57 4.20
C ASN A 518 -15.77 -4.05 5.16
N THR A 519 -16.05 -4.12 6.46
CA THR A 519 -15.06 -4.52 7.48
C THR A 519 -14.48 -5.90 7.24
N PHE A 520 -15.30 -6.90 6.88
CA PHE A 520 -14.76 -8.23 6.59
C PHE A 520 -13.93 -8.23 5.31
N ALA A 521 -14.36 -7.49 4.27
CA ALA A 521 -13.58 -7.33 3.05
C ALA A 521 -12.23 -6.63 3.32
N SER A 522 -12.21 -5.59 4.15
CA SER A 522 -10.98 -4.92 4.60
C SER A 522 -10.04 -5.89 5.32
N LEU A 523 -10.54 -6.67 6.27
CA LEU A 523 -9.74 -7.68 6.96
C LEU A 523 -9.22 -8.75 5.99
N ALA A 524 -10.03 -9.21 5.03
CA ALA A 524 -9.60 -10.17 4.02
C ALA A 524 -8.46 -9.63 3.15
N VAL A 525 -8.55 -8.37 2.70
CA VAL A 525 -7.47 -7.72 1.94
C VAL A 525 -6.22 -7.57 2.80
N THR A 526 -6.36 -7.20 4.07
CA THR A 526 -5.23 -7.16 5.01
C THR A 526 -4.56 -8.52 5.15
N MET A 527 -5.33 -9.61 5.33
CA MET A 527 -4.75 -10.97 5.39
C MET A 527 -4.02 -11.31 4.09
N ALA A 528 -4.55 -10.91 2.93
CA ALA A 528 -3.91 -11.14 1.65
C ALA A 528 -2.58 -10.38 1.52
N LEU A 529 -2.53 -9.11 1.94
CA LEU A 529 -1.30 -8.32 1.99
C LEU A 529 -0.25 -8.94 2.91
N VAL A 530 -0.67 -9.42 4.09
CA VAL A 530 0.23 -10.08 5.05
C VAL A 530 0.77 -11.39 4.48
N SER A 531 -0.09 -12.22 3.88
CA SER A 531 0.31 -13.45 3.19
C SER A 531 1.31 -13.15 2.06
N ALA A 532 1.02 -12.16 1.22
CA ALA A 532 1.89 -11.69 0.15
C ALA A 532 3.25 -11.23 0.68
N ASN A 533 3.28 -10.47 1.79
CA ASN A 533 4.52 -10.03 2.41
C ASN A 533 5.37 -11.21 2.89
N ILE A 534 4.76 -12.19 3.58
CA ILE A 534 5.46 -13.42 3.99
C ILE A 534 6.07 -14.13 2.77
N ARG A 535 5.31 -14.29 1.69
CA ARG A 535 5.79 -14.92 0.45
C ARG A 535 6.95 -14.12 -0.16
N LYS A 536 6.86 -12.79 -0.20
CA LYS A 536 7.93 -11.92 -0.72
C LYS A 536 9.21 -11.99 0.12
N ILE A 537 9.11 -12.03 1.44
CA ILE A 537 10.27 -12.22 2.34
C ILE A 537 10.93 -13.57 2.06
N LEU A 538 10.15 -14.66 2.01
CA LEU A 538 10.65 -15.99 1.69
C LEU A 538 11.31 -16.05 0.32
N THR A 539 10.68 -15.47 -0.71
CA THR A 539 11.22 -15.42 -2.07
C THR A 539 12.55 -14.66 -2.11
N PHE A 540 12.64 -13.52 -1.42
CA PHE A 540 13.86 -12.74 -1.35
C PHE A 540 15.00 -13.51 -0.67
N ILE A 541 14.75 -14.10 0.51
CA ILE A 541 15.77 -14.87 1.24
C ILE A 541 16.19 -16.09 0.43
N ARG A 542 15.24 -16.82 -0.16
CA ARG A 542 15.52 -17.98 -1.02
C ARG A 542 16.31 -17.63 -2.28
N ALA A 543 16.11 -16.45 -2.87
CA ALA A 543 16.93 -15.98 -3.98
C ALA A 543 18.39 -15.68 -3.57
N HIS A 544 18.62 -15.32 -2.30
CA HIS A 544 19.98 -15.16 -1.76
C HIS A 544 20.63 -16.50 -1.41
N LEU A 545 19.82 -17.50 -0.99
CA LEU A 545 20.28 -18.87 -0.81
C LEU A 545 20.57 -19.57 -2.15
N SER A 546 19.84 -19.23 -3.21
CA SER A 546 19.82 -20.06 -4.42
C SER A 546 21.15 -20.05 -5.17
N ARG A 547 21.54 -21.24 -5.61
CA ARG A 547 22.73 -21.47 -6.46
C ARG A 547 22.42 -21.26 -7.93
N VAL A 548 21.15 -21.39 -8.29
CA VAL A 548 20.57 -21.26 -9.62
C VAL A 548 19.35 -20.37 -9.55
N ASP A 549 18.85 -19.93 -10.71
CA ASP A 549 17.62 -19.15 -10.77
C ASP A 549 16.43 -19.95 -10.24
N VAL A 550 15.71 -19.37 -9.28
CA VAL A 550 14.56 -20.01 -8.65
C VAL A 550 13.34 -19.89 -9.55
N THR A 551 12.77 -21.03 -9.92
CA THR A 551 11.56 -21.16 -10.74
C THR A 551 10.53 -22.01 -10.00
N SER A 552 9.28 -22.02 -10.48
CA SER A 552 8.23 -22.91 -9.95
C SER A 552 8.61 -24.39 -10.03
N LYS A 553 9.47 -24.77 -10.98
CA LYS A 553 9.92 -26.15 -11.22
C LYS A 553 10.98 -26.62 -10.24
N ASN A 554 11.85 -25.72 -9.76
CA ASN A 554 13.00 -26.10 -8.93
C ASN A 554 12.93 -25.62 -7.47
N ARG A 555 12.09 -24.63 -7.14
CA ARG A 555 12.00 -24.01 -5.80
C ARG A 555 11.73 -24.97 -4.64
N SER A 556 11.24 -26.18 -4.93
CA SER A 556 11.03 -27.19 -3.92
C SER A 556 12.32 -27.98 -3.64
N PHE A 557 13.19 -28.21 -4.62
CA PHE A 557 14.34 -29.10 -4.47
C PHE A 557 15.48 -28.47 -3.66
N GLU A 558 16.07 -29.28 -2.78
CA GLU A 558 17.14 -28.87 -1.89
C GLU A 558 18.40 -28.44 -2.66
N ASN A 559 18.70 -29.13 -3.77
CA ASN A 559 19.84 -28.81 -4.65
C ASN A 559 19.75 -27.43 -5.34
N THR A 560 18.59 -26.78 -5.31
CA THR A 560 18.43 -25.39 -5.75
C THR A 560 19.16 -24.42 -4.80
N TYR A 561 19.25 -24.77 -3.52
CA TYR A 561 19.77 -23.90 -2.46
C TYR A 561 21.12 -24.38 -1.91
N TYR A 562 21.36 -25.69 -1.87
CA TYR A 562 22.55 -26.27 -1.23
C TYR A 562 23.29 -27.25 -2.15
N SER A 563 24.59 -27.42 -1.94
CA SER A 563 25.39 -28.53 -2.45
C SER A 563 25.54 -29.65 -1.43
N ALA A 564 26.02 -30.80 -1.89
CA ALA A 564 26.44 -31.91 -1.04
C ALA A 564 27.55 -31.55 -0.04
N GLU A 565 28.32 -30.47 -0.30
CA GLU A 565 29.39 -29.99 0.60
C GLU A 565 28.89 -29.00 1.66
N ASP A 566 27.67 -28.46 1.52
CA ASP A 566 27.11 -27.54 2.51
C ASP A 566 26.61 -28.37 3.71
N PRO A 567 27.15 -28.16 4.94
CA PRO A 567 26.78 -28.97 6.08
C PRO A 567 25.27 -28.91 6.32
N PRO A 568 24.63 -30.00 6.78
CA PRO A 568 23.28 -29.91 7.31
C PRO A 568 23.30 -28.85 8.41
N GLY A 569 22.56 -27.76 8.19
CA GLY A 569 22.58 -26.60 9.07
C GLY A 569 22.38 -27.02 10.52
N TYR A 570 23.12 -26.39 11.43
CA TYR A 570 23.07 -26.61 12.88
C TYR A 570 21.62 -26.67 13.38
N ASP A 571 21.13 -27.87 13.65
CA ASP A 571 19.85 -28.10 14.32
C ASP A 571 20.03 -27.79 15.81
N ASN A 572 20.00 -26.51 16.17
CA ASN A 572 19.92 -26.14 17.58
C ASN A 572 18.46 -26.28 18.03
N GLU A 573 18.06 -27.50 18.38
CA GLU A 573 16.73 -27.82 18.92
C GLU A 573 16.38 -27.05 20.21
N SER A 574 17.37 -26.39 20.83
CA SER A 574 17.22 -25.63 22.08
C SER A 574 16.60 -24.23 21.93
N ALA A 575 16.44 -23.69 20.71
CA ALA A 575 15.91 -22.34 20.50
C ALA A 575 14.39 -22.26 20.27
N ALA A 576 13.68 -23.40 20.38
CA ALA A 576 12.23 -23.49 20.11
C ALA A 576 11.35 -23.36 21.37
N THR A 577 11.89 -22.93 22.51
CA THR A 577 11.07 -22.63 23.68
C THR A 577 10.58 -21.17 23.60
N PRO A 578 9.26 -20.90 23.58
CA PRO A 578 8.77 -19.55 23.78
C PRO A 578 9.27 -19.03 25.14
N PRO A 579 9.49 -17.71 25.32
CA PRO A 579 9.79 -17.18 26.64
C PRO A 579 8.67 -17.57 27.60
N GLU A 580 9.02 -18.30 28.66
CA GLU A 580 8.09 -18.59 29.75
C GLU A 580 7.51 -17.27 30.26
N SER A 581 6.19 -17.25 30.43
CA SER A 581 5.52 -16.13 31.09
C SER A 581 6.08 -16.00 32.51
N PRO A 582 6.38 -14.78 33.00
CA PRO A 582 6.83 -14.62 34.38
C PRO A 582 5.77 -15.20 35.32
N PRO A 583 6.18 -15.86 36.42
CA PRO A 583 5.23 -16.41 37.38
C PRO A 583 4.35 -15.29 37.93
N PRO A 584 3.08 -15.57 38.25
CA PRO A 584 2.22 -14.59 38.89
C PRO A 584 2.87 -14.14 40.20
N PRO A 585 2.69 -12.86 40.59
CA PRO A 585 3.19 -12.38 41.87
C PRO A 585 2.59 -13.23 42.99
N GLU A 586 3.45 -13.76 43.86
CA GLU A 586 3.02 -14.32 45.14
C GLU A 586 2.44 -13.18 46.00
N ASP A 587 1.36 -13.49 46.72
CA ASP A 587 0.53 -12.57 47.51
C ASP A 587 1.32 -11.72 48.52
#